data_AF-A0A2A2L708-F1
#
_entry.id   AF-A0A2A2L708-F1
#
_cell.length_a   1.000
_cell.length_b   1.000
_cell.length_c   1.000
_cell.angle_alpha   90.00
_cell.angle_beta   90.00
_cell.angle_gamma   90.00
#
_symmetry.space_group_name_H-M   'P 1'
#
loop_
_entity.id
_entity.type
_entity.pdbx_description
1 polymer ?
#
loop_
_entity_poly.entity_id
_entity_poly.type
_entity_poly.pdbx_seq_one_letter_code
_entity_poly.pdbx_strand_id
1 'polypeptide(L)'
;MDEHLAKTLARFRVDPQCGFLIKCRPEDFPMKYRPWVEICERFSDLITSCKVEEALEALPELSCDELLTHEDYRYAHLLLVTITSGYLWNQRTSQTPTKLPRSVSLPLLTVSEHLGLLPVVTHASTCLANWKLVDPDKEFCPENLRLLAFKFFEHEGNDWFFTVTAQALRQHLQLRKN
;
A
#
# COMPACT_ATOMS: atom_id res chain seq x y z
N MET A 1 -15.86 23.30 12.81
CA MET A 1 -14.82 22.45 13.44
C MET A 1 -13.94 23.37 14.24
N ASP A 2 -13.74 23.08 15.53
CA ASP A 2 -12.84 23.86 16.40
C ASP A 2 -11.43 23.90 15.80
N GLU A 3 -10.80 25.08 15.78
CA GLU A 3 -9.46 25.30 15.24
C GLU A 3 -8.42 24.46 15.99
N HIS A 4 -8.62 24.25 17.31
CA HIS A 4 -7.76 23.40 18.13
C HIS A 4 -7.84 21.93 17.70
N LEU A 5 -9.06 21.44 17.42
CA LEU A 5 -9.28 20.10 16.92
C LEU A 5 -8.64 19.91 15.54
N ALA A 6 -8.81 20.87 14.63
CA ALA A 6 -8.21 20.81 13.29
C ALA A 6 -6.67 20.71 13.35
N LYS A 7 -6.03 21.53 14.19
CA LYS A 7 -4.59 21.49 14.43
C LYS A 7 -4.14 20.15 15.03
N THR A 8 -4.92 19.59 15.96
CA THR A 8 -4.62 18.30 16.59
C THR A 8 -4.69 17.16 15.57
N LEU A 9 -5.77 17.10 14.78
CA LEU A 9 -5.94 16.11 13.73
C LEU A 9 -4.81 16.18 12.70
N ALA A 10 -4.45 17.39 12.25
CA ALA A 10 -3.33 17.59 11.33
C ALA A 10 -1.99 17.11 11.92
N ARG A 11 -1.71 17.43 13.19
CA ARG A 11 -0.49 16.99 13.89
C ARG A 11 -0.36 15.47 13.94
N PHE A 12 -1.48 14.77 14.16
CA PHE A 12 -1.51 13.31 14.22
C PHE A 12 -1.84 12.63 12.89
N ARG A 13 -1.93 13.41 11.79
CA ARG A 13 -2.25 12.94 10.43
C ARG A 13 -3.55 12.13 10.39
N VAL A 14 -4.58 12.64 11.06
CA VAL A 14 -5.92 12.05 11.09
C VAL A 14 -6.83 12.87 10.20
N ASP A 15 -7.41 12.24 9.19
CA ASP A 15 -8.39 12.87 8.32
C ASP A 15 -9.74 13.04 9.05
N PRO A 16 -10.40 14.21 9.00
CA PRO A 16 -11.67 14.44 9.69
C PRO A 16 -12.86 13.59 9.19
N GLN A 17 -12.75 13.03 7.97
CA GLN A 17 -13.78 12.23 7.31
C GLN A 17 -13.42 10.74 7.30
N CYS A 18 -12.15 10.42 7.06
CA CYS A 18 -11.66 9.06 6.85
C CYS A 18 -10.77 8.55 8.01
N GLY A 19 -10.48 9.40 9.00
CA GLY A 19 -9.68 9.05 10.17
C GLY A 19 -8.24 8.71 9.83
N PHE A 20 -7.79 7.51 10.21
CA PHE A 20 -6.44 7.04 9.94
C PHE A 20 -6.25 6.46 8.53
N LEU A 21 -7.33 6.36 7.73
CA LEU A 21 -7.21 6.00 6.33
C LEU A 21 -6.47 7.11 5.57
N ILE A 22 -5.57 6.69 4.69
CA ILE A 22 -4.76 7.58 3.88
C ILE A 22 -5.14 7.41 2.43
N LYS A 23 -5.52 8.54 1.81
CA LYS A 23 -5.83 8.61 0.39
C LYS A 23 -4.53 8.80 -0.39
N CYS A 24 -3.91 7.69 -0.76
CA CYS A 24 -2.81 7.70 -1.73
C CYS A 24 -3.33 8.16 -3.11
N ARG A 25 -2.49 8.88 -3.86
CA ARG A 25 -2.82 9.35 -5.21
C ARG A 25 -1.82 8.76 -6.21
N PRO A 26 -2.09 7.56 -6.75
CA PRO A 26 -1.23 6.93 -7.74
C PRO A 26 -1.01 7.80 -8.99
N GLU A 27 -1.93 8.72 -9.28
CA GLU A 27 -1.88 9.62 -10.44
C GLU A 27 -0.81 10.70 -10.29
N ASP A 28 -0.52 11.11 -9.05
CA ASP A 28 0.48 12.11 -8.70
C ASP A 28 1.84 11.46 -8.36
N PHE A 29 1.91 10.13 -8.34
CA PHE A 29 3.10 9.40 -7.89
C PHE A 29 4.26 9.52 -8.91
N PRO A 30 5.50 9.78 -8.48
CA PRO A 30 6.60 10.08 -9.41
C PRO A 30 6.87 8.95 -10.41
N MET A 31 6.99 9.32 -11.69
CA MET A 31 7.21 8.38 -12.80
C MET A 31 8.46 7.50 -12.62
N LYS A 32 9.48 7.98 -11.91
CA LYS A 32 10.66 7.20 -11.52
C LYS A 32 10.32 5.87 -10.87
N TYR A 33 9.24 5.82 -10.09
CA TYR A 33 8.82 4.66 -9.31
C TYR A 33 7.81 3.75 -10.03
N ARG A 34 7.51 4.03 -11.30
CA ARG A 34 6.64 3.21 -12.14
C ARG A 34 7.02 1.72 -12.15
N PRO A 35 8.31 1.31 -12.15
CA PRO A 35 8.67 -0.10 -12.08
C PRO A 35 8.10 -0.85 -10.86
N TRP A 36 7.96 -0.19 -9.71
CA TRP A 36 7.34 -0.81 -8.53
C TRP A 36 5.83 -1.02 -8.72
N VAL A 37 5.16 -0.03 -9.31
CA VAL A 37 3.72 -0.10 -9.61
C VAL A 37 3.43 -1.24 -10.59
N GLU A 38 4.20 -1.31 -11.67
CA GLU A 38 4.00 -2.31 -12.73
C GLU A 38 4.22 -3.75 -12.25
N ILE A 39 5.22 -3.98 -11.38
CA ILE A 39 5.41 -5.29 -10.75
C ILE A 39 4.20 -5.64 -9.88
N CYS A 40 3.70 -4.70 -9.05
CA CYS A 40 2.52 -4.94 -8.23
C CYS A 40 1.25 -5.21 -9.05
N GLU A 41 1.06 -4.52 -10.18
CA GLU A 41 -0.08 -4.72 -11.08
C GLU A 41 -0.06 -6.11 -11.74
N ARG A 42 1.13 -6.63 -12.06
CA ARG A 42 1.33 -7.92 -12.74
C ARG A 42 1.60 -9.08 -11.77
N PHE A 43 1.50 -8.85 -10.47
CA PHE A 43 2.06 -9.79 -9.48
C PHE A 43 1.34 -11.15 -9.49
N SER A 44 0.01 -11.17 -9.68
CA SER A 44 -0.75 -12.43 -9.78
C SER A 44 -0.29 -13.29 -10.97
N ASP A 45 -0.08 -12.67 -12.13
CA ASP A 45 0.47 -13.33 -13.32
C ASP A 45 1.89 -13.84 -13.07
N LEU A 46 2.74 -13.04 -12.42
CA LEU A 46 4.12 -13.42 -12.11
C LEU A 46 4.19 -14.61 -11.15
N ILE A 47 3.31 -14.68 -10.16
CA ILE A 47 3.19 -15.84 -9.26
C ILE A 47 2.75 -17.07 -10.05
N THR A 48 1.66 -16.96 -10.82
CA THR A 48 1.07 -18.09 -11.56
C THR A 48 2.01 -18.63 -12.65
N SER A 49 2.78 -17.75 -13.29
CA SER A 49 3.78 -18.11 -14.30
C SER A 49 5.15 -18.46 -13.73
N CYS A 50 5.33 -18.42 -12.39
CA CYS A 50 6.61 -18.68 -11.72
C CYS A 50 7.75 -17.76 -12.23
N LYS A 51 7.48 -16.46 -12.40
CA LYS A 51 8.43 -15.45 -12.92
C LYS A 51 8.77 -14.32 -11.95
N VAL A 52 8.40 -14.45 -10.68
CA VAL A 52 8.63 -13.40 -9.67
C VAL A 52 10.12 -13.09 -9.50
N GLU A 53 10.98 -14.11 -9.41
CA GLU A 53 12.43 -13.94 -9.23
C GLU A 53 13.05 -13.17 -10.41
N GLU A 54 12.75 -13.60 -11.64
CA GLU A 54 13.22 -12.95 -12.87
C GLU A 54 12.78 -11.48 -12.94
N ALA A 55 11.52 -11.20 -12.59
CA ALA A 55 11.00 -9.84 -12.57
C ALA A 55 11.71 -8.94 -11.55
N LEU A 56 12.07 -9.48 -10.38
CA LEU A 56 12.79 -8.72 -9.34
C LEU A 56 14.27 -8.55 -9.67
N GLU A 57 14.90 -9.51 -10.34
CA GLU A 57 16.27 -9.39 -10.85
C GLU A 57 16.37 -8.29 -11.92
N ALA A 58 15.33 -8.13 -12.74
CA ALA A 58 15.25 -7.07 -13.76
C ALA A 58 14.85 -5.69 -13.18
N LEU A 59 14.47 -5.62 -11.90
CA LEU A 59 14.00 -4.38 -11.29
C LEU A 59 15.19 -3.41 -11.05
N PRO A 60 15.14 -2.17 -11.55
CA PRO A 60 16.22 -1.21 -11.34
C PRO A 60 16.35 -0.84 -9.85
N GLU A 61 17.59 -0.58 -9.41
CA GLU A 61 17.83 0.00 -8.09
C GLU A 61 17.47 1.49 -8.15
N LEU A 62 16.40 1.88 -7.43
CA LEU A 62 15.85 3.23 -7.42
C LEU A 62 16.08 3.89 -6.06
N SER A 63 16.54 5.14 -6.05
CA SER A 63 16.64 5.98 -4.85
C SER A 63 15.28 6.62 -4.51
N CYS A 64 15.05 6.90 -3.22
CA CYS A 64 13.80 7.46 -2.67
C CYS A 64 13.77 9.01 -2.60
N ASP A 65 14.59 9.68 -3.39
CA ASP A 65 14.81 11.14 -3.43
C ASP A 65 13.68 11.96 -4.06
N GLU A 66 12.80 11.33 -4.84
CA GLU A 66 11.62 11.98 -5.45
C GLU A 66 10.33 11.73 -4.67
N LEU A 67 10.37 11.01 -3.54
CA LEU A 67 9.24 10.91 -2.62
C LEU A 67 9.15 12.19 -1.78
N LEU A 68 8.10 12.99 -1.96
CA LEU A 68 8.02 14.33 -1.37
C LEU A 68 7.01 14.42 -0.24
N THR A 69 5.89 13.71 -0.36
CA THR A 69 4.77 13.79 0.57
C THR A 69 4.70 12.56 1.47
N HIS A 70 3.99 12.67 2.59
CA HIS A 70 3.78 11.51 3.46
C HIS A 70 3.03 10.40 2.71
N GLU A 71 2.07 10.78 1.87
CA GLU A 71 1.29 9.91 1.01
C GLU A 71 2.17 9.17 0.00
N ASP A 72 3.19 9.82 -0.58
CA ASP A 72 4.17 9.18 -1.48
C ASP A 72 4.93 8.08 -0.73
N TYR A 73 5.45 8.39 0.46
CA TYR A 73 6.16 7.40 1.27
C TYR A 73 5.24 6.25 1.68
N ARG A 74 3.98 6.53 2.04
CA ARG A 74 3.00 5.49 2.41
C ARG A 74 2.66 4.59 1.23
N TYR A 75 2.52 5.16 0.04
CA TYR A 75 2.27 4.39 -1.17
C TYR A 75 3.50 3.57 -1.59
N ALA A 76 4.70 4.15 -1.54
CA ALA A 76 5.96 3.44 -1.79
C ALA A 76 6.14 2.26 -0.82
N HIS A 77 5.87 2.47 0.48
CA HIS A 77 5.93 1.39 1.48
C HIS A 77 4.97 0.26 1.14
N LEU A 78 3.72 0.59 0.80
CA LEU A 78 2.71 -0.39 0.36
C LEU A 78 3.20 -1.21 -0.85
N LEU A 79 3.72 -0.56 -1.90
CA LEU A 79 4.25 -1.25 -3.08
C LEU A 79 5.41 -2.17 -2.71
N LEU A 80 6.41 -1.66 -1.98
CA LEU A 80 7.62 -2.41 -1.63
C LEU A 80 7.33 -3.60 -0.71
N VAL A 81 6.43 -3.47 0.26
CA VAL A 81 6.02 -4.62 1.09
C VAL A 81 5.12 -5.60 0.33
N THR A 82 4.39 -5.15 -0.70
CA THR A 82 3.70 -6.05 -1.64
C THR A 82 4.71 -6.89 -2.40
N ILE A 83 5.70 -6.24 -3.03
CA ILE A 83 6.76 -6.90 -3.80
C ILE A 83 7.51 -7.90 -2.93
N THR A 84 7.90 -7.47 -1.72
CA THR A 84 8.61 -8.32 -0.76
C THR A 84 7.79 -9.54 -0.36
N SER A 85 6.50 -9.36 -0.04
CA SER A 85 5.62 -10.46 0.35
C SER A 85 5.43 -11.46 -0.77
N GLY A 86 5.17 -10.95 -1.97
CA GLY A 86 4.99 -11.78 -3.14
C GLY A 86 6.26 -12.56 -3.50
N TYR A 87 7.46 -11.98 -3.33
CA TYR A 87 8.73 -12.70 -3.52
C TYR A 87 8.96 -13.79 -2.47
N LEU A 88 8.77 -13.48 -1.19
CA LEU A 88 9.04 -14.44 -0.11
C LEU A 88 8.06 -15.62 -0.12
N TRP A 89 6.81 -15.38 -0.52
CA TRP A 89 5.71 -16.33 -0.36
C TRP A 89 5.12 -16.84 -1.67
N ASN A 90 5.81 -16.72 -2.82
CA ASN A 90 5.32 -17.20 -4.13
C ASN A 90 5.20 -18.73 -4.29
N GLN A 91 5.52 -19.53 -3.25
CA GLN A 91 5.42 -21.00 -3.24
C GLN A 91 6.22 -21.76 -4.31
N ARG A 92 7.14 -21.10 -5.04
CA ARG A 92 7.89 -21.73 -6.13
C ARG A 92 8.93 -22.74 -5.64
N THR A 93 9.58 -22.45 -4.51
CA THR A 93 10.63 -23.28 -3.93
C THR A 93 10.18 -23.87 -2.60
N SER A 94 10.65 -25.08 -2.29
CA SER A 94 10.43 -25.72 -0.99
C SER A 94 11.11 -24.98 0.17
N GLN A 95 11.93 -23.96 -0.12
CA GLN A 95 12.59 -23.10 0.84
C GLN A 95 12.23 -21.64 0.58
N THR A 96 11.84 -20.92 1.63
CA THR A 96 11.63 -19.46 1.60
C THR A 96 12.97 -18.75 1.34
N PRO A 97 13.03 -17.77 0.42
CA PRO A 97 14.24 -16.99 0.21
C PRO A 97 14.71 -16.30 1.50
N THR A 98 16.02 -16.33 1.77
CA THR A 98 16.63 -15.69 2.95
C THR A 98 17.26 -14.33 2.65
N LYS A 99 17.26 -13.92 1.37
CA LYS A 99 17.84 -12.65 0.90
C LYS A 99 16.87 -11.99 -0.07
N LEU A 100 16.68 -10.69 0.10
CA LEU A 100 15.89 -9.87 -0.81
C LEU A 100 16.84 -9.11 -1.76
N PRO A 101 16.53 -8.97 -3.06
CA PRO A 101 17.31 -8.14 -3.97
C PRO A 101 17.51 -6.71 -3.46
N ARG A 102 18.67 -6.11 -3.76
CA ARG A 102 19.00 -4.74 -3.33
C ARG A 102 18.04 -3.69 -3.89
N SER A 103 17.54 -3.92 -5.10
CA SER A 103 16.54 -3.09 -5.79
C SER A 103 15.22 -2.95 -5.01
N VAL A 104 14.94 -3.85 -4.06
CA VAL A 104 13.76 -3.79 -3.18
C VAL A 104 14.16 -3.50 -1.73
N SER A 105 15.19 -4.16 -1.20
CA SER A 105 15.56 -4.05 0.22
C SER A 105 16.04 -2.65 0.62
N LEU A 106 16.86 -1.99 -0.21
CA LEU A 106 17.36 -0.64 0.09
C LEU A 106 16.25 0.42 0.12
N PRO A 107 15.38 0.55 -0.91
CA PRO A 107 14.28 1.50 -0.84
C PRO A 107 13.28 1.14 0.26
N LEU A 108 13.03 -0.14 0.52
CA LEU A 108 12.13 -0.55 1.61
C LEU A 108 12.65 -0.08 2.97
N LEU A 109 13.95 -0.28 3.25
CA LEU A 109 14.57 0.22 4.49
C LEU A 109 14.49 1.74 4.58
N THR A 110 14.83 2.45 3.51
CA THR A 110 14.81 3.92 3.46
C THR A 110 13.41 4.49 3.73
N VAL A 111 12.39 3.94 3.08
CA VAL A 111 11.00 4.36 3.25
C VAL A 111 10.49 3.99 4.65
N SER A 112 10.83 2.80 5.15
CA SER A 112 10.49 2.36 6.50
C SER A 112 11.05 3.27 7.57
N GLU A 113 12.33 3.62 7.48
CA GLU A 113 12.99 4.52 8.42
C GLU A 113 12.35 5.91 8.40
N HIS A 114 12.08 6.46 7.20
CA HIS A 114 11.39 7.74 7.07
C HIS A 114 10.00 7.74 7.74
N LEU A 115 9.25 6.66 7.60
CA LEU A 115 7.90 6.53 8.16
C LEU A 115 7.88 6.13 9.64
N GLY A 116 9.01 5.72 10.21
CA GLY A 116 9.05 5.08 11.53
C GLY A 116 8.31 3.72 11.56
N LEU A 117 8.26 3.03 10.42
CA LEU A 117 7.63 1.71 10.28
C LEU A 117 8.69 0.62 10.10
N LEU A 118 8.36 -0.60 10.49
CA LEU A 118 9.20 -1.76 10.20
C LEU A 118 9.15 -2.10 8.69
N PRO A 119 10.23 -2.66 8.10
CA PRO A 119 10.30 -3.08 6.70
C PRO A 119 9.59 -4.42 6.46
N VAL A 120 8.36 -4.51 6.94
CA VAL A 120 7.49 -5.69 6.83
C VAL A 120 6.07 -5.26 6.55
N VAL A 121 5.23 -6.22 6.18
CA VAL A 121 3.79 -5.99 6.05
C VAL A 121 3.22 -5.47 7.36
N THR A 122 2.55 -4.33 7.31
CA THR A 122 1.82 -3.77 8.45
C THR A 122 0.40 -3.41 8.05
N HIS A 123 -0.50 -3.40 9.03
CA HIS A 123 -1.88 -2.91 8.83
C HIS A 123 -1.91 -1.47 8.29
N ALA A 124 -0.94 -0.63 8.70
CA ALA A 124 -0.83 0.73 8.20
C ALA A 124 -0.62 0.78 6.68
N SER A 125 0.13 -0.16 6.13
CA SER A 125 0.38 -0.23 4.68
C SER A 125 -0.80 -0.89 3.97
N THR A 126 -1.15 -2.12 4.36
CA THR A 126 -2.02 -2.98 3.57
C THR A 126 -3.51 -2.76 3.76
N CYS A 127 -3.92 -2.07 4.82
CA CYS A 127 -5.31 -1.64 5.01
C CYS A 127 -5.42 -0.12 4.87
N LEU A 128 -4.74 0.65 5.71
CA LEU A 128 -5.01 2.09 5.81
C LEU A 128 -4.64 2.89 4.55
N ALA A 129 -3.63 2.45 3.80
CA ALA A 129 -3.12 3.12 2.60
C ALA A 129 -3.46 2.37 1.29
N ASN A 130 -4.15 1.24 1.37
CA ASN A 130 -4.35 0.33 0.22
C ASN A 130 -5.77 0.38 -0.34
N TRP A 131 -6.25 1.58 -0.65
CA TRP A 131 -7.58 1.74 -1.22
C TRP A 131 -7.63 2.92 -2.19
N LYS A 132 -8.52 2.82 -3.16
CA LYS A 132 -9.03 3.95 -3.93
C LYS A 132 -10.52 3.78 -4.18
N LEU A 133 -11.22 4.90 -4.34
CA LEU A 133 -12.61 4.90 -4.80
C LEU A 133 -12.64 4.60 -6.30
N VAL A 134 -13.59 3.77 -6.72
CA VAL A 134 -13.91 3.58 -8.14
C VAL A 134 -14.64 4.82 -8.65
N ASP A 135 -15.65 5.26 -7.90
CA ASP A 135 -16.45 6.43 -8.17
C ASP A 135 -16.41 7.37 -6.95
N PRO A 136 -15.80 8.57 -7.07
CA PRO A 136 -15.70 9.53 -5.98
C PRO A 136 -17.04 10.02 -5.44
N ASP A 137 -18.11 9.94 -6.24
CA ASP A 137 -19.44 10.45 -5.89
C ASP A 137 -20.32 9.39 -5.21
N LYS A 138 -19.84 8.14 -5.13
CA LYS A 138 -20.53 7.02 -4.47
C LYS A 138 -20.08 6.81 -3.03
N GLU A 139 -20.87 6.02 -2.31
CA GLU A 139 -20.60 5.66 -0.92
C GLU A 139 -19.25 4.96 -0.74
N PHE A 140 -18.66 5.11 0.45
CA PHE A 140 -17.49 4.36 0.86
C PHE A 140 -17.91 2.98 1.37
N CYS A 141 -18.05 2.04 0.42
CA CYS A 141 -18.38 0.65 0.68
C CYS A 141 -17.42 -0.28 -0.10
N PRO A 142 -17.25 -1.54 0.32
CA PRO A 142 -16.37 -2.51 -0.34
C PRO A 142 -16.58 -2.61 -1.85
N GLU A 143 -17.81 -2.47 -2.33
CA GLU A 143 -18.18 -2.55 -3.75
C GLU A 143 -17.61 -1.38 -4.56
N ASN A 144 -17.49 -0.20 -3.94
CA ASN A 144 -16.94 1.02 -4.55
C ASN A 144 -15.45 1.26 -4.22
N LEU A 145 -14.81 0.31 -3.54
CA LEU A 145 -13.39 0.37 -3.22
C LEU A 145 -12.60 -0.62 -4.06
N ARG A 146 -11.37 -0.26 -4.41
CA ARG A 146 -10.39 -1.15 -5.03
C ARG A 146 -9.06 -1.03 -4.34
N LEU A 147 -8.33 -2.13 -4.24
CA LEU A 147 -6.97 -2.10 -3.73
C LEU A 147 -6.03 -1.39 -4.71
N LEU A 148 -4.98 -0.81 -4.16
CA LEU A 148 -3.86 -0.25 -4.92
C LEU A 148 -2.77 -1.31 -5.15
N ALA A 149 -2.55 -2.20 -4.19
CA ALA A 149 -1.59 -3.30 -4.23
C ALA A 149 -2.14 -4.51 -3.43
N PHE A 150 -1.31 -5.52 -3.13
CA PHE A 150 -1.75 -6.79 -2.50
C PHE A 150 -2.84 -7.55 -3.29
N LYS A 151 -2.78 -7.51 -4.62
CA LYS A 151 -3.68 -8.27 -5.51
C LYS A 151 -3.03 -9.58 -5.95
N PHE A 152 -2.75 -10.46 -5.00
CA PHE A 152 -2.08 -11.73 -5.30
C PHE A 152 -3.03 -12.76 -5.91
N PHE A 153 -4.32 -12.69 -5.56
CA PHE A 153 -5.34 -13.64 -5.99
C PHE A 153 -6.45 -12.93 -6.75
N GLU A 154 -6.86 -13.51 -7.87
CA GLU A 154 -8.02 -13.07 -8.66
C GLU A 154 -9.34 -13.55 -8.01
N HIS A 155 -9.59 -13.12 -6.78
CA HIS A 155 -10.78 -13.47 -6.03
C HIS A 155 -11.25 -12.28 -5.18
N GLU A 156 -12.55 -11.98 -5.17
CA GLU A 156 -13.12 -10.81 -4.47
C GLU A 156 -12.78 -10.79 -2.98
N GLY A 157 -12.66 -11.97 -2.36
CA GLY A 157 -12.23 -12.12 -0.97
C GLY A 157 -10.85 -11.52 -0.66
N ASN A 158 -9.94 -11.42 -1.63
CA ASN A 158 -8.66 -10.73 -1.47
C ASN A 158 -8.88 -9.23 -1.22
N ASP A 159 -9.76 -8.62 -2.02
CA ASP A 159 -10.08 -7.19 -1.91
C ASP A 159 -10.89 -6.92 -0.64
N TRP A 160 -11.92 -7.72 -0.40
CA TRP A 160 -12.83 -7.55 0.74
C TRP A 160 -12.12 -7.67 2.10
N PHE A 161 -11.09 -8.52 2.20
CA PHE A 161 -10.30 -8.63 3.43
C PHE A 161 -9.77 -7.28 3.90
N PHE A 162 -9.36 -6.40 2.97
CA PHE A 162 -8.86 -5.06 3.33
C PHE A 162 -9.94 -3.98 3.25
N THR A 163 -10.85 -4.03 2.27
CA THR A 163 -11.83 -2.94 2.04
C THR A 163 -12.95 -2.95 3.07
N VAL A 164 -13.38 -4.12 3.58
CA VAL A 164 -14.35 -4.20 4.68
C VAL A 164 -13.76 -3.62 5.96
N THR A 165 -12.50 -3.92 6.28
CA THR A 165 -11.81 -3.32 7.42
C THR A 165 -11.68 -1.81 7.26
N ALA A 166 -11.36 -1.32 6.05
CA ALA A 166 -11.31 0.11 5.78
C ALA A 166 -12.69 0.78 5.99
N GLN A 167 -13.79 0.15 5.54
CA GLN A 167 -15.15 0.65 5.77
C GLN A 167 -15.48 0.74 7.26
N ALA A 168 -15.21 -0.32 8.02
CA ALA A 168 -15.48 -0.36 9.46
C ALA A 168 -14.73 0.76 10.21
N LEU A 169 -13.46 0.99 9.85
CA LEU A 169 -12.65 2.07 10.44
C LEU A 169 -13.21 3.46 10.12
N ARG A 170 -13.75 3.67 8.91
CA ARG A 170 -14.40 4.93 8.54
C ARG A 170 -15.73 5.13 9.28
N GLN A 171 -16.57 4.09 9.40
CA GLN A 171 -17.90 4.18 10.03
C GLN A 171 -17.83 4.50 11.53
N HIS A 172 -16.82 3.98 12.24
CA HIS A 172 -16.60 4.31 13.67
C HIS A 172 -16.48 5.82 13.95
N LEU A 173 -16.06 6.62 12.96
CA LEU A 173 -15.94 8.07 13.09
C LEU A 173 -17.27 8.80 12.87
N GLN A 174 -18.18 8.22 12.09
CA GLN A 174 -19.50 8.80 11.83
C GLN A 174 -20.45 8.56 13.01
N LEU A 175 -20.38 7.38 13.64
CA LEU A 175 -21.21 7.04 14.80
C LEU A 175 -20.90 7.85 16.06
N ARG A 176 -19.71 8.47 16.17
CA ARG A 176 -19.34 9.35 17.29
C ARG A 176 -19.73 10.82 17.09
N LYS A 177 -20.27 11.19 15.92
CA LYS A 177 -20.72 12.56 15.62
C LYS A 177 -22.22 12.76 15.89
N ASN A 178 -22.95 11.70 16.22
CA ASN A 178 -24.36 11.70 16.64
C ASN A 178 -24.46 11.44 18.14
#